data_AF-A0A3D1BVM6-F1
#
_entry.id   AF-A0A3D1BVM6-F1
#
_cell.length_a   1.000
_cell.length_b   1.000
_cell.length_c   1.000
_cell.angle_alpha   90.00
_cell.angle_beta   90.00
_cell.angle_gamma   90.00
#
_symmetry.space_group_name_H-M   'P 1'
#
loop_
_entity.id
_entity.type
_entity.pdbx_description
1 polymer ?
#
loop_
_entity_poly.entity_id
_entity_poly.type
_entity_poly.pdbx_seq_one_letter_code
_entity_poly.pdbx_strand_id
1 'polypeptide(L)' 'SGIPLARIFTKTDKVRSNMLSKNLIVHDKFMLETWDSLPPSFISSSLTKIGRTEILNYIEETLIFFNKPL' A
#
# COMPACT_ATOMS: atom_id res chain seq x y z
N SER A 1 -18.44 -1.19 -9.10
CA SER A 1 -17.81 0.14 -9.10
C SER A 1 -16.74 0.18 -8.04
N GLY A 2 -15.52 0.64 -8.33
CA GLY A 2 -14.50 0.77 -7.29
C GLY A 2 -13.31 1.56 -7.80
N ILE A 3 -13.05 2.71 -7.18
CA ILE A 3 -11.79 3.42 -7.35
C ILE A 3 -10.70 2.52 -6.76
N PRO A 4 -9.64 2.16 -7.52
CA PRO A 4 -8.54 1.37 -7.00
C PRO A 4 -7.92 2.05 -5.77
N LEU A 5 -7.75 1.29 -4.70
CA LEU A 5 -7.23 1.79 -3.43
C LEU A 5 -6.00 0.98 -3.02
N ALA A 6 -5.01 1.65 -2.45
CA ALA A 6 -3.84 1.03 -1.84
C ALA A 6 -3.45 1.79 -0.57
N ARG A 7 -2.86 1.08 0.38
CA ARG A 7 -2.31 1.66 1.62
C ARG A 7 -0.80 1.73 1.52
N ILE A 8 -0.22 2.85 1.93
CA ILE A 8 1.24 3.04 1.91
C ILE A 8 1.71 3.45 3.30
N PHE A 9 2.48 2.57 3.94
CA PHE A 9 3.13 2.83 5.22
C PHE A 9 4.46 3.53 4.97
N THR A 10 4.44 4.86 5.05
CA THR A 10 5.59 5.72 4.70
C THR A 10 6.63 5.83 5.83
N LYS A 11 7.81 6.36 5.48
CA LYS A 11 8.92 6.66 6.40
C LYS A 11 9.42 5.44 7.19
N THR A 12 9.46 4.27 6.56
CA THR A 12 9.90 3.03 7.21
C THR A 12 11.36 3.05 7.66
N ASP A 13 12.18 3.97 7.16
CA ASP A 13 13.53 4.24 7.67
C ASP A 13 13.57 4.69 9.14
N LYS A 14 12.44 5.19 9.67
CA LYS A 14 12.32 5.62 11.08
C LYS A 14 11.79 4.52 12.01
N VAL A 15 11.47 3.35 11.49
CA VAL A 15 10.78 2.30 12.24
C VAL A 15 11.58 0.99 12.18
N ARG A 16 11.81 0.37 13.33
CA ARG A 16 12.46 -0.95 13.38
C ARG A 16 11.55 -2.01 12.74
N SER A 17 12.14 -3.01 12.08
CA SER A 17 11.40 -4.05 11.33
C SER A 17 10.33 -4.74 12.16
N ASN A 18 10.64 -5.11 13.41
CA ASN A 18 9.68 -5.73 14.33
C ASN A 18 8.48 -4.82 14.68
N MET A 19 8.71 -3.51 14.80
CA MET A 19 7.68 -2.51 15.07
C MET A 19 6.83 -2.29 13.82
N LEU A 20 7.45 -2.26 12.64
CA LEU A 20 6.75 -2.18 11.36
C LEU A 20 5.78 -3.34 11.19
N SER A 21 6.23 -4.58 11.40
CA SER A 21 5.35 -5.77 11.33
C SER A 21 4.18 -5.69 12.31
N LYS A 22 4.42 -5.23 13.55
CA LYS A 22 3.36 -5.02 14.54
C LYS A 22 2.35 -3.97 14.09
N ASN A 23 2.83 -2.84 13.57
CA ASN A 23 1.97 -1.75 13.10
C ASN A 23 1.08 -2.22 11.95
N LEU A 24 1.63 -2.95 10.98
CA LEU A 24 0.84 -3.53 9.87
C LEU A 24 -0.32 -4.38 10.39
N ILE A 25 -0.04 -5.32 11.31
CA ILE A 25 -1.06 -6.20 11.91
C ILE A 25 -2.13 -5.42 12.66
N VAL A 26 -1.73 -4.40 13.44
CA VAL A 26 -2.68 -3.57 14.21
C VAL A 26 -3.60 -2.77 13.27
N HIS A 27 -3.04 -2.16 12.23
CA HIS A 27 -3.82 -1.43 11.23
C HIS A 27 -4.76 -2.35 10.44
N ASP A 28 -4.30 -3.54 10.08
CA ASP A 28 -5.13 -4.52 9.37
C ASP A 28 -6.32 -4.96 10.22
N LYS A 29 -6.08 -5.31 11.49
CA LYS A 29 -7.16 -5.69 12.42
C LYS A 29 -8.18 -4.58 12.59
N PHE A 30 -7.73 -3.36 12.85
CA PHE A 30 -8.63 -2.21 13.06
C PHE A 30 -9.49 -1.91 11.83
N MET A 31 -8.90 -1.95 10.63
CA MET A 31 -9.67 -1.72 9.40
C MET A 31 -10.69 -2.83 9.14
N LEU A 32 -10.33 -4.10 9.40
CA LEU A 32 -11.23 -5.24 9.23
C LEU A 32 -12.42 -5.24 10.19
N GLU A 33 -12.46 -4.36 11.20
CA GLU A 33 -13.66 -4.15 12.01
C GLU A 33 -14.82 -3.56 11.19
N THR A 34 -14.52 -2.87 10.09
CA THR A 34 -15.53 -2.19 9.25
C THR A 34 -15.40 -2.49 7.76
N TRP A 35 -14.24 -2.97 7.30
CA TRP A 35 -13.99 -3.31 5.89
C TRP A 35 -14.12 -4.82 5.67
N ASP A 36 -14.86 -5.22 4.63
CA ASP A 36 -14.99 -6.64 4.23
C ASP A 36 -13.64 -7.24 3.76
N SER A 37 -12.77 -6.41 3.19
CA SER A 37 -11.45 -6.78 2.73
C SER A 37 -10.53 -5.57 2.73
N LEU A 38 -9.22 -5.81 2.81
CA LEU A 38 -8.23 -4.76 2.80
C LEU A 38 -7.66 -4.56 1.39
N PRO A 39 -7.45 -3.30 0.97
CA PRO A 39 -6.69 -3.04 -0.24
C PRO A 39 -5.22 -3.49 -0.07
N PRO A 40 -4.48 -3.65 -1.20
CA PRO A 40 -3.04 -3.89 -1.16
C PRO A 40 -2.30 -2.89 -0.27
N SER A 41 -1.29 -3.38 0.44
CA SER A 41 -0.43 -2.58 1.30
C SER A 41 1.01 -2.59 0.80
N PHE A 42 1.62 -1.42 0.81
CA PHE A 42 3.03 -1.21 0.50
C PHE A 42 3.73 -0.53 1.67
N ILE A 43 5.03 -0.76 1.79
CA ILE A 43 5.89 0.02 2.68
C ILE A 43 6.75 0.95 1.84
N SER A 44 7.05 2.15 2.32
CA SER A 44 7.92 3.05 1.59
C SER A 44 8.79 3.94 2.46
N SER A 45 9.92 4.36 1.89
CA SER A 45 10.74 5.43 2.43
C SER A 45 11.31 6.26 1.29
N SER A 46 11.05 7.56 1.29
CA SER A 46 11.63 8.47 0.32
C SER A 46 13.14 8.62 0.48
N LEU A 47 13.68 8.37 1.69
CA LEU A 47 15.10 8.46 1.99
C LEU A 47 15.86 7.24 1.43
N THR A 48 15.36 6.02 1.69
CA THR A 48 16.03 4.78 1.25
C THR A 48 15.53 4.27 -0.09
N LYS A 49 14.48 4.89 -0.66
CA LYS A 49 13.81 4.53 -1.92
C LYS A 49 13.10 3.17 -1.90
N ILE A 50 12.96 2.53 -0.74
CA ILE A 50 12.20 1.29 -0.57
C ILE A 50 10.74 1.50 -1.00
N GLY A 51 10.15 0.50 -1.66
CA GLY A 51 8.75 0.48 -2.09
C GLY A 51 8.47 1.23 -3.38
N ARG A 52 9.44 1.97 -3.93
CA ARG A 52 9.25 2.78 -5.14
C ARG A 52 8.80 1.93 -6.32
N THR A 53 9.49 0.82 -6.58
CA THR A 53 9.21 -0.01 -7.75
C THR A 53 7.84 -0.67 -7.64
N GLU A 54 7.53 -1.24 -6.48
CA GLU A 54 6.25 -1.92 -6.21
C GLU A 54 5.06 -0.96 -6.32
N ILE A 55 5.19 0.26 -5.78
CA ILE A 55 4.15 1.29 -5.88
C ILE A 55 3.98 1.76 -7.33
N LEU A 56 5.07 2.00 -8.06
CA LEU A 56 4.99 2.42 -9.47
C LEU A 56 4.39 1.33 -10.36
N ASN A 57 4.74 0.07 -10.14
CA ASN A 57 4.14 -1.05 -10.85
C ASN A 57 2.63 -1.15 -10.56
N TYR A 58 2.21 -0.99 -9.30
CA TYR A 58 0.80 -0.97 -8.96
C TYR A 58 0.05 0.18 -9.64
N ILE A 59 0.65 1.37 -9.71
CA ILE A 59 0.08 2.51 -10.44
C ILE A 59 -0.07 2.18 -11.92
N GLU A 60 0.97 1.64 -12.57
CA GLU A 60 0.95 1.25 -13.98
C GLU A 60 -0.15 0.22 -14.26
N GLU A 61 -0.19 -0.87 -13.50
CA GLU A 61 -1.22 -1.92 -13.60
C GLU A 61 -2.62 -1.36 -13.42
N THR A 62 -2.78 -0.41 -12.49
CA THR A 62 -4.06 0.26 -12.23
C THR A 62 -4.48 1.18 -13.38
N LEU A 63 -3.54 1.88 -14.01
CA LEU A 63 -3.80 2.79 -15.13
C LEU A 63 -4.21 2.05 -16.40
N ILE A 64 -3.75 0.82 -16.63
CA ILE A 64 -4.15 0.00 -17.78
C ILE A 64 -5.68 -0.21 -17.80
N PHE A 65 -6.35 -0.26 -16.64
CA PHE A 65 -7.81 -0.34 -16.56
C PHE A 65 -8.54 0.96 -16.98
N PHE A 66 -7.84 2.09 -17.04
CA PHE A 66 -8.40 3.38 -17.50
C PHE A 66 -8.12 3.65 -18.99
N ASN A 67 -7.12 2.99 -19.59
CA ASN A 67 -6.90 3.02 -21.03
C ASN A 67 -7.77 1.96 -21.72
N LYS A 68 -9.09 2.21 -21.76
CA LYS A 68 -9.95 1.53 -22.73
C LYS A 68 -9.53 1.98 -24.13
N PRO A 69 -9.23 1.08 -25.09
CA PRO A 69 -9.01 1.50 -26.47
C PRO A 69 -10.27 2.20 -26.97
N LEU A 70 -10.08 3.30 -27.71
CA LEU A 70 -11.14 3.97 -28.47
C LEU A 70 -11.84 2.99 -29.42
#